data_AF-X0XU82-F1
#
_entry.id   AF-X0XU82-F1
#
_cell.length_a   1.000
_cell.length_b   1.000
_cell.length_c   1.000
_cell.angle_alpha   90.00
_cell.angle_beta   90.00
_cell.angle_gamma   90.00
#
_symmetry.space_group_name_H-M   'P 1'
#
loop_
_entity.id
_entity.type
_entity.pdbx_description
1 polymer ?
#
loop_
_entity_poly.entity_id
_entity_poly.type
_entity_poly.pdbx_seq_one_letter_code
_entity_poly.pdbx_strand_id
1 'polypeptide(L)'
;DNWRTIASLSSKETKKLNDGLISLLMENDSHPLSDIHKLIGPIYTLTQETKKNQTRNAEEFLWLLEGACNLKSYGLALGVVLGDRTKLFGKLNRELSDYHGKATQAIEIIAKEPEKIEERKNYRFLDGSNVFENNTAKQVIDALVESGIMPIDKPIIVHLKDGNKIHLHVRESPINIQKGHLIYHAFEQLKQEDILLDHKG
;
A
#
# COMPACT_ATOMS: atom_id res chain seq x y z
N ASP A 1 13.85 -29.05 -2.37
CA ASP A 1 12.77 -28.58 -3.26
C ASP A 1 12.91 -27.11 -3.56
N ASN A 2 12.95 -26.72 -4.85
CA ASN A 2 12.90 -25.33 -5.26
C ASN A 2 11.46 -24.98 -5.59
N TRP A 3 10.85 -24.09 -4.81
CA TRP A 3 9.53 -23.56 -5.11
C TRP A 3 9.59 -22.79 -6.44
N ARG A 4 8.56 -22.97 -7.27
CA ARG A 4 8.44 -22.26 -8.55
C ARG A 4 7.98 -20.83 -8.28
N THR A 5 8.58 -19.87 -8.98
CA THR A 5 8.15 -18.46 -8.96
C THR A 5 7.20 -18.17 -10.13
N ILE A 6 6.38 -17.12 -10.03
CA ILE A 6 5.51 -16.67 -11.13
C ILE A 6 6.32 -16.44 -12.41
N ALA A 7 7.52 -15.85 -12.29
CA ALA A 7 8.44 -15.61 -13.40
C ALA A 7 8.98 -16.89 -14.07
N SER A 8 8.79 -18.06 -13.45
CA SER A 8 9.19 -19.36 -13.99
C SER A 8 8.06 -20.11 -14.71
N LEU A 9 6.85 -19.54 -14.75
CA LEU A 9 5.70 -20.13 -15.43
C LEU A 9 5.83 -19.93 -16.95
N SER A 10 5.48 -20.97 -17.71
CA SER A 10 5.26 -20.87 -19.16
C SER A 10 3.96 -20.13 -19.45
N SER A 11 3.79 -19.61 -20.67
CA SER A 11 2.56 -18.90 -21.05
C SER A 11 1.29 -19.74 -20.87
N LYS A 12 1.38 -21.06 -21.06
CA LYS A 12 0.27 -22.00 -20.82
C LYS A 12 -0.08 -22.11 -19.33
N GLU A 13 0.93 -22.13 -18.47
CA GLU A 13 0.74 -22.19 -17.01
C GLU A 13 0.25 -20.86 -16.46
N THR A 14 0.78 -19.74 -16.94
CA THR A 14 0.29 -18.39 -16.61
C THR A 14 -1.18 -18.25 -16.99
N LYS A 15 -1.57 -18.69 -18.19
CA LYS A 15 -2.98 -18.69 -18.60
C LYS A 15 -3.84 -19.53 -17.66
N LYS A 16 -3.41 -20.77 -17.35
CA LYS A 16 -4.15 -21.66 -16.45
C LYS A 16 -4.30 -21.05 -15.04
N LEU A 17 -3.27 -20.38 -14.53
CA LEU A 17 -3.30 -19.67 -13.25
C LEU A 17 -4.32 -18.54 -13.29
N ASN A 18 -4.27 -17.69 -14.31
CA ASN A 18 -5.19 -16.57 -14.47
C ASN A 18 -6.65 -17.03 -14.61
N ASP A 19 -6.90 -18.06 -15.41
CA ASP A 19 -8.25 -18.63 -15.58
C ASP A 19 -8.80 -19.12 -14.22
N GLY A 20 -7.97 -19.79 -13.42
CA GLY A 20 -8.35 -20.26 -12.08
C GLY A 20 -8.61 -19.12 -11.08
N LEU A 21 -7.79 -18.06 -11.11
CA LEU A 21 -7.99 -16.87 -10.27
C LEU A 21 -9.29 -16.14 -10.62
N ILE A 22 -9.59 -16.01 -11.92
CA ILE A 22 -10.83 -15.39 -12.39
C ILE A 22 -12.04 -16.19 -11.89
N SER A 23 -12.03 -17.52 -12.04
CA SER A 23 -13.12 -18.37 -11.52
C SER A 23 -13.32 -18.18 -10.01
N LEU A 24 -12.22 -18.16 -9.24
CA LEU A 24 -12.28 -18.01 -7.78
C LEU A 24 -12.84 -16.64 -7.37
N LEU A 25 -12.49 -15.56 -8.09
CA LEU A 25 -13.06 -14.24 -7.83
C LEU A 25 -14.52 -14.12 -8.26
N MET A 26 -14.96 -14.84 -9.29
CA MET A 26 -16.37 -14.85 -9.72
C MET A 26 -17.26 -15.66 -8.77
N GLU A 27 -16.73 -16.73 -8.15
CA GLU A 27 -17.47 -17.52 -7.17
C GLU A 27 -17.70 -16.77 -5.85
N ASN A 28 -16.77 -15.89 -5.49
CA ASN A 28 -16.92 -14.99 -4.37
C ASN A 28 -17.59 -13.69 -4.86
N ASP A 29 -18.92 -13.59 -4.76
CA ASP A 29 -19.78 -12.43 -5.13
C ASP A 29 -19.38 -11.07 -4.48
N SER A 30 -18.22 -11.01 -3.83
CA SER A 30 -17.65 -9.84 -3.16
C SER A 30 -16.83 -8.93 -4.08
N HIS A 31 -16.54 -9.33 -5.32
CA HIS A 31 -15.67 -8.57 -6.22
C HIS A 31 -16.39 -8.01 -7.46
N PRO A 32 -16.37 -6.68 -7.68
CA PRO A 32 -16.83 -6.09 -8.93
C PRO A 32 -16.12 -6.66 -10.16
N LEU A 33 -16.84 -6.85 -11.27
CA LEU A 33 -16.28 -7.26 -12.56
C LEU A 33 -15.13 -6.35 -13.02
N SER A 34 -15.15 -5.07 -12.65
CA SER A 34 -14.06 -4.13 -12.92
C SER A 34 -12.73 -4.53 -12.29
N ASP A 35 -12.74 -5.21 -11.15
CA ASP A 35 -11.51 -5.65 -10.47
C ASP A 35 -10.96 -6.92 -11.11
N ILE A 36 -11.83 -7.81 -11.60
CA ILE A 36 -11.44 -9.00 -12.38
C ILE A 36 -10.72 -8.58 -13.67
N HIS A 37 -11.19 -7.52 -14.36
CA HIS A 37 -10.54 -7.02 -15.56
C HIS A 37 -9.12 -6.46 -15.31
N LYS A 38 -8.79 -6.06 -14.07
CA LYS A 38 -7.44 -5.58 -13.72
C LYS A 38 -6.42 -6.72 -13.61
N LEU A 39 -6.84 -7.98 -13.48
CA LEU A 39 -5.94 -9.13 -13.41
C LEU A 39 -5.12 -9.36 -14.69
N ILE A 40 -5.63 -8.89 -15.83
CA ILE A 40 -4.97 -9.05 -17.13
C ILE A 40 -4.62 -7.67 -17.68
N GLY A 41 -3.32 -7.40 -17.73
CA GLY A 41 -2.81 -6.11 -18.20
C GLY A 41 -1.41 -6.21 -18.80
N PRO A 42 -0.91 -5.09 -19.33
CA PRO A 42 0.47 -5.02 -19.81
C PRO A 42 1.44 -5.18 -18.63
N ILE A 43 2.52 -5.94 -18.86
CA ILE A 43 3.64 -6.06 -17.92
C ILE A 43 4.88 -5.53 -18.62
N TYR A 44 5.55 -4.57 -17.99
CA TYR A 44 6.77 -3.97 -18.50
C TYR A 44 7.98 -4.67 -17.88
N THR A 45 8.90 -5.14 -18.74
CA THR A 45 10.08 -5.89 -18.27
C THR A 45 11.38 -5.27 -18.75
N LEU A 46 12.34 -5.13 -17.83
CA LEU A 46 13.71 -4.70 -18.12
C LEU A 46 14.51 -5.92 -18.59
N THR A 47 14.64 -6.07 -19.90
CA THR A 47 15.17 -7.31 -20.52
C THR A 47 16.62 -7.63 -20.16
N GLN A 48 17.39 -6.64 -19.74
CA GLN A 48 18.78 -6.78 -19.28
C GLN A 48 18.89 -7.36 -17.86
N GLU A 49 17.79 -7.41 -17.11
CA GLU A 49 17.75 -7.99 -15.76
C GLU A 49 17.49 -9.50 -15.79
N THR A 50 18.06 -10.23 -14.83
CA THR A 50 17.81 -11.68 -14.69
C THR A 50 16.33 -12.00 -14.41
N LYS A 51 15.81 -13.06 -15.05
CA LYS A 51 14.40 -13.52 -14.91
C LYS A 51 13.93 -13.77 -13.47
N LYS A 52 14.86 -14.03 -12.55
CA LYS A 52 14.55 -14.36 -11.16
C LYS A 52 14.60 -13.15 -10.22
N ASN A 53 14.99 -11.98 -10.71
CA ASN A 53 15.16 -10.80 -9.89
C ASN A 53 13.93 -9.87 -10.01
N GLN A 54 13.48 -9.37 -8.86
CA GLN A 54 12.41 -8.37 -8.74
C GLN A 54 12.68 -7.11 -9.60
N THR A 55 13.97 -6.79 -9.83
CA THR A 55 14.37 -5.66 -10.70
C THR A 55 13.95 -5.83 -12.17
N ARG A 56 13.60 -7.03 -12.62
CA ARG A 56 13.19 -7.27 -14.01
C ARG A 56 11.78 -6.78 -14.31
N ASN A 57 10.86 -6.91 -13.36
CA ASN A 57 9.51 -6.39 -13.52
C ASN A 57 9.55 -4.90 -13.15
N ALA A 58 9.17 -4.01 -14.07
CA ALA A 58 9.27 -2.58 -13.84
C ALA A 58 8.41 -2.10 -12.66
N GLU A 59 7.25 -2.72 -12.46
CA GLU A 59 6.34 -2.38 -11.35
C GLU A 59 6.92 -2.88 -10.02
N GLU A 60 7.40 -4.11 -9.96
CA GLU A 60 8.04 -4.62 -8.75
C GLU A 60 9.34 -3.86 -8.41
N PHE A 61 10.06 -3.39 -9.44
CA PHE A 61 11.24 -2.55 -9.23
C PHE A 61 10.85 -1.16 -8.76
N LEU A 62 9.79 -0.55 -9.30
CA LEU A 62 9.26 0.71 -8.77
C LEU A 62 8.85 0.56 -7.31
N TRP A 63 8.17 -0.53 -6.96
CA TRP A 63 7.76 -0.80 -5.58
C TRP A 63 8.95 -0.94 -4.62
N LEU A 64 10.02 -1.61 -5.06
CA LEU A 64 11.31 -1.66 -4.33
C LEU A 64 11.86 -0.25 -4.07
N LEU A 65 11.82 0.63 -5.07
CA LEU A 65 12.32 2.01 -4.96
C LEU A 65 11.43 2.88 -4.06
N GLU A 66 10.11 2.74 -4.14
CA GLU A 66 9.18 3.46 -3.27
C GLU A 66 9.39 3.10 -1.80
N GLY A 67 9.51 1.81 -1.49
CA GLY A 67 9.84 1.36 -0.14
C GLY A 67 11.18 1.92 0.34
N ALA A 68 12.19 1.95 -0.53
CA ALA A 68 13.49 2.54 -0.22
C ALA A 68 13.38 4.05 0.10
N CYS A 69 12.53 4.77 -0.63
CA CYS A 69 12.26 6.19 -0.37
C CYS A 69 11.57 6.41 0.97
N ASN A 70 10.61 5.55 1.34
CA ASN A 70 9.93 5.61 2.63
C ASN A 70 10.88 5.35 3.81
N LEU A 71 11.84 4.44 3.61
CA LEU A 71 12.92 4.15 4.57
C LEU A 71 14.04 5.19 4.55
N LYS A 72 14.02 6.15 3.61
CA LYS A 72 15.10 7.11 3.36
C LYS A 72 16.44 6.46 3.00
N SER A 73 16.41 5.24 2.48
CA SER A 73 17.57 4.46 2.02
C SER A 73 18.01 4.86 0.62
N TYR A 74 18.04 6.18 0.33
CA TYR A 74 18.24 6.73 -1.01
C TYR A 74 19.56 6.29 -1.66
N GLY A 75 20.65 6.23 -0.88
CA GLY A 75 21.95 5.79 -1.38
C GLY A 75 21.98 4.33 -1.80
N LEU A 76 21.24 3.46 -1.08
CA LEU A 76 21.10 2.05 -1.45
C LEU A 76 20.26 1.92 -2.72
N ALA A 77 19.14 2.63 -2.80
CA ALA A 77 18.30 2.67 -3.99
C ALA A 77 19.07 3.13 -5.22
N LEU A 78 19.85 4.22 -5.11
CA LEU A 78 20.65 4.73 -6.21
C LEU A 78 21.69 3.70 -6.68
N GLY A 79 22.39 3.04 -5.75
CA GLY A 79 23.34 1.97 -6.09
C GLY A 79 22.68 0.80 -6.83
N VAL A 80 21.46 0.43 -6.46
CA VAL A 80 20.67 -0.58 -7.18
C VAL A 80 20.27 -0.06 -8.57
N VAL A 81 19.77 1.16 -8.70
CA VAL A 81 19.44 1.74 -10.03
C VAL A 81 20.67 1.77 -10.95
N LEU A 82 21.85 2.05 -10.40
CA LEU A 82 23.14 2.06 -11.12
C LEU A 82 23.70 0.66 -11.44
N GLY A 83 23.02 -0.41 -11.02
CA GLY A 83 23.34 -1.77 -11.47
C GLY A 83 23.95 -2.68 -10.39
N ASP A 84 24.10 -2.26 -9.13
CA ASP A 84 24.50 -3.19 -8.08
C ASP A 84 23.38 -4.22 -7.86
N ARG A 85 23.67 -5.49 -8.14
CA ARG A 85 22.78 -6.65 -7.91
C ARG A 85 23.28 -7.56 -6.80
N THR A 86 24.23 -7.08 -6.00
CA THR A 86 24.94 -7.89 -5.02
C THR A 86 24.72 -7.34 -3.61
N LYS A 87 25.70 -6.62 -3.05
CA LYS A 87 25.71 -6.16 -1.66
C LYS A 87 24.67 -5.08 -1.41
N LEU A 88 24.54 -4.09 -2.30
CA LEU A 88 23.60 -2.98 -2.09
C LEU A 88 22.16 -3.48 -2.28
N PHE A 89 21.92 -4.28 -3.32
CA PHE A 89 20.63 -4.92 -3.53
C PHE A 89 20.23 -5.85 -2.39
N GLY A 90 21.14 -6.72 -1.94
CA GLY A 90 20.89 -7.61 -0.80
C GLY A 90 20.71 -6.89 0.53
N LYS A 91 21.33 -5.71 0.72
CA LYS A 91 21.06 -4.87 1.90
C LYS A 91 19.69 -4.22 1.81
N LEU A 92 19.35 -3.63 0.66
CA LEU A 92 18.05 -2.98 0.45
C LEU A 92 16.88 -3.96 0.65
N ASN A 93 16.97 -5.17 0.09
CA ASN A 93 15.93 -6.19 0.28
C ASN A 93 15.71 -6.58 1.74
N ARG A 94 16.78 -6.61 2.56
CA ARG A 94 16.64 -6.91 3.99
C ARG A 94 15.90 -5.80 4.71
N GLU A 95 16.27 -4.54 4.46
CA GLU A 95 15.58 -3.38 5.04
C GLU A 95 14.10 -3.34 4.60
N LEU A 96 13.81 -3.68 3.36
CA LEU A 96 12.44 -3.76 2.85
C LEU A 96 11.63 -4.92 3.41
N SER A 97 12.26 -6.08 3.65
CA SER A 97 11.61 -7.23 4.28
C SER A 97 11.10 -6.87 5.68
N ASP A 98 11.93 -6.21 6.48
CA ASP A 98 11.54 -5.78 7.83
C ASP A 98 10.43 -4.71 7.77
N TYR A 99 10.57 -3.76 6.84
CA TYR A 99 9.57 -2.71 6.59
C TYR A 99 8.20 -3.28 6.20
N HIS A 100 8.15 -4.23 5.26
CA HIS A 100 6.91 -4.89 4.85
C HIS A 100 6.32 -5.72 5.98
N GLY A 101 7.16 -6.41 6.78
CA GLY A 101 6.71 -7.14 7.96
C GLY A 101 5.99 -6.25 8.97
N LYS A 102 6.53 -5.05 9.25
CA LYS A 102 5.87 -4.05 10.10
C LYS A 102 4.53 -3.59 9.53
N ALA A 103 4.46 -3.30 8.23
CA ALA A 103 3.22 -2.90 7.57
C ALA A 103 2.15 -4.01 7.62
N THR A 104 2.53 -5.27 7.38
CA THR A 104 1.61 -6.42 7.49
C THR A 104 1.05 -6.56 8.90
N GLN A 105 1.89 -6.45 9.93
CA GLN A 105 1.42 -6.50 11.33
C GLN A 105 0.39 -5.39 11.62
N ALA A 106 0.63 -4.17 11.14
CA ALA A 106 -0.31 -3.07 11.31
C ALA A 106 -1.66 -3.32 10.60
N ILE A 107 -1.61 -3.82 9.37
CA ILE A 107 -2.82 -4.17 8.60
C ILE A 107 -3.62 -5.26 9.36
N GLU A 108 -2.95 -6.29 9.88
CA GLU A 108 -3.61 -7.35 10.65
C GLU A 108 -4.26 -6.85 11.94
N ILE A 109 -3.62 -5.91 12.65
CA ILE A 109 -4.20 -5.29 13.85
C ILE A 109 -5.48 -4.55 13.49
N ILE A 110 -5.43 -3.70 12.46
CA ILE A 110 -6.59 -2.90 12.05
C ILE A 110 -7.71 -3.79 11.49
N ALA A 111 -7.36 -4.86 10.77
CA ALA A 111 -8.34 -5.83 10.27
C ALA A 111 -9.08 -6.57 11.40
N LYS A 112 -8.41 -6.81 12.54
CA LYS A 112 -9.01 -7.44 13.72
C LYS A 112 -9.82 -6.47 14.59
N GLU A 113 -9.50 -5.19 14.50
CA GLU A 113 -10.10 -4.10 15.29
C GLU A 113 -10.67 -3.02 14.36
N PRO A 114 -11.66 -3.34 13.50
CA PRO A 114 -12.20 -2.40 12.52
C PRO A 114 -12.85 -1.17 13.16
N GLU A 115 -13.23 -1.24 14.44
CA GLU A 115 -13.73 -0.11 15.23
C GLU A 115 -12.70 1.01 15.43
N LYS A 116 -11.41 0.76 15.18
CA LYS A 116 -10.38 1.82 15.10
C LYS A 116 -10.60 2.76 13.92
N ILE A 117 -11.35 2.34 12.91
CA ILE A 117 -11.74 3.18 11.77
C ILE A 117 -13.04 3.87 12.14
N GLU A 118 -12.93 5.13 12.54
CA GLU A 118 -14.06 5.89 13.01
C GLU A 118 -14.79 6.58 11.85
N GLU A 119 -16.09 6.31 11.73
CA GLU A 119 -16.95 6.95 10.74
C GLU A 119 -17.32 8.36 11.22
N ARG A 120 -17.00 9.38 10.42
CA ARG A 120 -17.43 10.78 10.64
C ARG A 120 -18.40 11.20 9.55
N LYS A 121 -18.99 12.39 9.73
CA LYS A 121 -19.95 12.93 8.76
C LYS A 121 -19.30 13.11 7.39
N ASN A 122 -18.15 13.79 7.35
CA ASN A 122 -17.50 14.17 6.10
C ASN A 122 -16.26 13.33 5.75
N TYR A 123 -15.82 12.43 6.63
CA TYR A 123 -14.59 11.66 6.44
C TYR A 123 -14.58 10.37 7.27
N ARG A 124 -13.58 9.51 7.05
CA ARG A 124 -13.21 8.44 7.99
C ARG A 124 -11.90 8.79 8.68
N PHE A 125 -11.83 8.49 9.96
CA PHE A 125 -10.66 8.76 10.78
C PHE A 125 -10.01 7.46 11.26
N LEU A 126 -8.69 7.42 11.26
CA LEU A 126 -7.92 6.37 11.92
C LEU A 126 -6.78 7.01 12.70
N ASP A 127 -6.77 6.85 14.01
CA ASP A 127 -5.56 7.12 14.81
C ASP A 127 -4.64 5.91 14.77
N GLY A 128 -3.61 6.00 13.93
CA GLY A 128 -2.60 4.94 13.76
C GLY A 128 -1.41 5.08 14.70
N SER A 129 -1.39 6.09 15.59
CA SER A 129 -0.19 6.49 16.36
C SER A 129 0.40 5.35 17.20
N ASN A 130 -0.44 4.43 17.68
CA ASN A 130 -0.02 3.28 18.49
C ASN A 130 0.00 1.96 17.69
N VAL A 131 -0.16 2.02 16.37
CA VAL A 131 -0.30 0.83 15.51
C VAL A 131 0.84 0.75 14.49
N PHE A 132 1.24 1.87 13.88
CA PHE A 132 2.30 1.88 12.88
C PHE A 132 3.07 3.20 12.83
N GLU A 133 4.29 3.11 12.31
CA GLU A 133 5.19 4.25 12.15
C GLU A 133 4.85 5.04 10.87
N ASN A 134 5.16 6.35 10.88
CA ASN A 134 4.92 7.24 9.74
C ASN A 134 5.60 6.79 8.43
N ASN A 135 6.75 6.10 8.50
CA ASN A 135 7.43 5.55 7.32
C ASN A 135 6.59 4.47 6.61
N THR A 136 5.82 3.66 7.34
CA THR A 136 4.95 2.59 6.80
C THR A 136 3.56 3.06 6.42
N ALA A 137 3.19 4.30 6.79
CA ALA A 137 1.84 4.82 6.67
C ALA A 137 1.26 4.69 5.27
N LYS A 138 2.01 5.08 4.23
CA LYS A 138 1.56 4.96 2.84
C LYS A 138 1.17 3.53 2.48
N GLN A 139 2.03 2.56 2.81
CA GLN A 139 1.78 1.15 2.49
C GLN A 139 0.57 0.59 3.25
N VAL A 140 0.48 0.89 4.55
CA VAL A 140 -0.65 0.43 5.38
C VAL A 140 -1.96 0.98 4.86
N ILE A 141 -2.02 2.30 4.60
CA ILE A 141 -3.23 2.96 4.11
C ILE A 141 -3.64 2.41 2.73
N ASP A 142 -2.71 2.29 1.80
CA ASP A 142 -3.01 1.79 0.45
C ASP A 142 -3.54 0.35 0.52
N ALA A 143 -2.92 -0.52 1.32
CA ALA A 143 -3.38 -1.90 1.50
C ALA A 143 -4.76 -2.00 2.17
N LEU A 144 -5.06 -1.16 3.15
CA LEU A 144 -6.38 -1.14 3.81
C LEU A 144 -7.49 -0.67 2.85
N VAL A 145 -7.17 0.28 1.97
CA VAL A 145 -8.10 0.75 0.93
C VAL A 145 -8.30 -0.32 -0.14
N GLU A 146 -7.23 -0.92 -0.65
CA GLU A 146 -7.27 -1.94 -1.70
C GLU A 146 -7.95 -3.24 -1.26
N SER A 147 -7.77 -3.62 0.01
CA SER A 147 -8.46 -4.77 0.61
C SER A 147 -9.94 -4.50 0.95
N GLY A 148 -10.40 -3.25 0.84
CA GLY A 148 -11.76 -2.85 1.18
C GLY A 148 -12.04 -2.75 2.69
N ILE A 149 -11.05 -3.00 3.56
CA ILE A 149 -11.16 -2.82 5.01
C ILE A 149 -11.47 -1.35 5.34
N MET A 150 -10.89 -0.43 4.57
CA MET A 150 -11.14 1.00 4.67
C MET A 150 -11.66 1.54 3.33
N PRO A 151 -12.98 1.45 3.08
CA PRO A 151 -13.56 1.93 1.83
C PRO A 151 -13.27 3.41 1.60
N ILE A 152 -13.22 3.85 0.34
CA ILE A 152 -12.88 5.23 -0.04
C ILE A 152 -14.06 5.98 -0.69
N ASP A 153 -15.28 5.74 -0.21
CA ASP A 153 -16.51 6.49 -0.53
C ASP A 153 -16.61 7.84 0.21
N LYS A 154 -15.71 8.08 1.17
CA LYS A 154 -15.43 9.37 1.81
C LYS A 154 -13.92 9.60 1.89
N PRO A 155 -13.46 10.86 2.05
CA PRO A 155 -12.07 11.13 2.40
C PRO A 155 -11.66 10.35 3.64
N ILE A 156 -10.45 9.80 3.62
CA ILE A 156 -9.83 9.11 4.75
C ILE A 156 -8.77 10.05 5.32
N ILE A 157 -8.76 10.23 6.63
CA ILE A 157 -7.73 10.94 7.38
C ILE A 157 -7.11 9.96 8.36
N VAL A 158 -5.82 9.72 8.19
CA VAL A 158 -5.02 8.93 9.13
C VAL A 158 -4.12 9.87 9.92
N HIS A 159 -4.25 9.81 11.23
CA HIS A 159 -3.47 10.57 12.18
C HIS A 159 -2.35 9.71 12.76
N LEU A 160 -1.13 10.26 12.80
CA LEU A 160 0.04 9.64 13.40
C LEU A 160 0.83 10.65 14.21
N LYS A 161 1.22 10.26 15.43
CA LYS A 161 2.14 11.01 16.28
C LYS A 161 3.56 10.46 16.15
N ASP A 162 4.51 11.34 15.80
CA ASP A 162 5.95 11.05 15.76
C ASP A 162 6.69 12.05 16.67
N GLY A 163 6.84 11.68 17.93
CA GLY A 163 7.32 12.58 18.99
C GLY A 163 6.40 13.79 19.14
N ASN A 164 6.94 14.99 18.88
CA ASN A 164 6.21 16.25 18.95
C ASN A 164 5.55 16.64 17.62
N LYS A 165 5.65 15.80 16.59
CA LYS A 165 5.06 16.06 15.28
C LYS A 165 3.79 15.25 15.10
N ILE A 166 2.80 15.88 14.48
CA ILE A 166 1.61 15.20 13.96
C ILE A 166 1.77 15.07 12.46
N HIS A 167 1.55 13.86 11.96
CA HIS A 167 1.47 13.54 10.54
C HIS A 167 0.04 13.19 10.20
N LEU A 168 -0.54 13.92 9.25
CA LEU A 168 -1.85 13.62 8.67
C LEU A 168 -1.65 13.07 7.27
N HIS A 169 -2.12 11.85 7.05
CA HIS A 169 -2.20 11.26 5.72
C HIS A 169 -3.63 11.32 5.25
N VAL A 170 -3.85 11.92 4.10
CA VAL A 170 -5.19 12.05 3.51
C VAL A 170 -5.26 11.23 2.24
N ARG A 171 -6.30 10.40 2.13
CA ARG A 171 -6.65 9.68 0.90
C ARG A 171 -8.04 10.06 0.44
N GLU A 172 -8.17 10.26 -0.86
CA GLU A 172 -9.43 10.59 -1.51
C GLU A 172 -9.51 9.86 -2.86
N SER A 173 -10.73 9.58 -3.32
CA SER A 173 -10.96 8.99 -4.64
C SER A 173 -11.46 10.06 -5.61
N PRO A 174 -11.16 9.97 -6.92
CA PRO A 174 -11.73 10.88 -7.92
C PRO A 174 -13.27 10.93 -7.90
N ILE A 175 -13.90 9.82 -7.52
CA ILE A 175 -15.36 9.71 -7.37
C ILE A 175 -15.86 10.62 -6.24
N ASN A 176 -15.13 10.74 -5.13
CA ASN A 176 -15.50 11.61 -4.02
C ASN A 176 -15.50 13.08 -4.42
N ILE A 177 -14.45 13.50 -5.13
CA ILE A 177 -14.33 14.86 -5.67
C ILE A 177 -15.52 15.16 -6.59
N GLN A 178 -15.90 14.21 -7.45
CA GLN A 178 -17.06 14.36 -8.34
C GLN A 178 -18.40 14.38 -7.60
N LYS A 179 -18.52 13.67 -6.47
CA LYS A 179 -19.72 13.64 -5.62
C LYS A 179 -19.82 14.86 -4.67
N GLY A 180 -18.87 15.79 -4.74
CA GLY A 180 -18.85 16.97 -3.88
C GLY A 180 -18.39 16.70 -2.45
N HIS A 181 -17.85 15.51 -2.17
CA HIS A 181 -17.05 15.29 -0.98
C HIS A 181 -15.72 16.02 -1.20
N LEU A 182 -15.59 17.17 -0.55
CA LEU A 182 -14.39 17.99 -0.62
C LEU A 182 -13.58 17.78 0.64
N ILE A 183 -12.28 17.52 0.48
CA ILE A 183 -11.28 17.55 1.56
C ILE A 183 -11.45 18.79 2.46
N TYR A 184 -11.89 19.93 1.90
CA TYR A 184 -12.23 21.13 2.67
C TYR A 184 -13.19 20.85 3.84
N HIS A 185 -14.31 20.16 3.62
CA HIS A 185 -15.30 19.88 4.67
C HIS A 185 -14.80 18.88 5.71
N ALA A 186 -13.91 17.98 5.30
CA ALA A 186 -13.23 17.06 6.21
C ALA A 186 -12.29 17.84 7.15
N PHE A 187 -11.48 18.76 6.61
CA PHE A 187 -10.58 19.59 7.44
C PHE A 187 -11.32 20.58 8.33
N GLU A 188 -12.40 21.21 7.86
CA GLU A 188 -13.20 22.11 8.70
C GLU A 188 -13.84 21.36 9.87
N GLN A 189 -14.34 20.14 9.64
CA GLN A 189 -14.83 19.28 10.72
C GLN A 189 -13.69 18.86 11.66
N LEU A 190 -12.55 18.41 11.13
CA LEU A 190 -11.38 17.99 11.91
C LEU A 190 -10.88 19.10 12.86
N LYS A 191 -10.89 20.35 12.41
CA LYS A 191 -10.53 21.51 13.26
C LYS A 191 -11.50 21.73 14.41
N GLN A 192 -12.80 21.48 14.20
CA GLN A 192 -13.83 21.64 15.23
C GLN A 192 -13.78 20.53 16.29
N GLU A 193 -13.24 19.36 15.94
CA GLU A 193 -13.12 18.20 16.82
C GLU A 193 -11.89 18.26 17.74
N ASP A 194 -11.09 19.34 17.71
CA ASP A 194 -9.86 19.57 18.50
C ASP A 194 -8.80 18.43 18.40
N ILE A 195 -8.95 17.49 17.46
CA ILE A 195 -8.04 16.36 17.24
C ILE A 195 -6.59 16.80 16.98
N LEU A 196 -6.42 17.98 16.36
CA LEU A 196 -5.09 18.55 16.08
C LEU A 196 -4.52 19.37 17.25
N LEU A 197 -5.31 19.61 18.29
CA LEU A 197 -5.02 20.54 19.37
C LEU A 197 -4.73 19.85 20.71
N ASP A 198 -4.74 18.51 20.76
CA ASP A 198 -4.41 17.72 21.96
C ASP A 198 -2.91 17.71 22.31
N HIS A 199 -2.22 18.81 22.00
CA HIS A 199 -0.84 19.12 22.39
C HIS A 199 -0.72 19.71 23.81
N LYS A 200 -1.74 19.53 24.67
CA LYS A 200 -1.66 19.92 26.09
C LYS A 200 -1.44 18.70 26.98
N GLY A 201 -0.19 18.22 26.97
CA GLY A 201 0.32 17.22 27.91
C GLY A 201 1.83 17.14 27.83
#